data_AF-A0A7K9JAN9-F1
#
_entry.id   AF-A0A7K9JAN9-F1
#
_cell.length_a   1.000
_cell.length_b   1.000
_cell.length_c   1.000
_cell.angle_alpha   90.00
_cell.angle_beta   90.00
_cell.angle_gamma   90.00
#
_symmetry.space_group_name_H-M   'P 1'
#
loop_
_entity.id
_entity.type
_entity.pdbx_description
1 polymer ?
#
loop_
_entity_poly.entity_id
_entity_poly.type
_entity_poly.pdbx_seq_one_letter_code
_entity_poly.pdbx_strand_id
1 'polypeptide(L)'
;MSDLGDWFRSIPLITRYWFAGSIAVPLVGKLGLVSPVNLFLWPDAFIHRFQIWRPITATFFFPVGPGTGFLYLVNLYFLYQYSSRLETGAFDGRPADYMFMLLFNWICIVITGLLMDMQLLMIPLIMSVLYVWAQLNRDMIVSFWFGTRFKACYLPWVILGFNYIIGGSVINELIGNLVGHLYFFLMFKYPMDLGGRNFLSTPQFLYRWLPNRRGGVSGFGVPPASMRRAAEDQQGGGRHNWGQGFRLGDQ
;
A
#
# COMPACT_ATOMS: atom_id res chain seq x y z
N MET A 1 26.28 9.64 -14.19
CA MET A 1 24.97 9.36 -13.59
C MET A 1 25.11 8.00 -12.91
N SER A 2 24.76 7.89 -11.63
CA SER A 2 24.96 6.62 -10.90
C SER A 2 23.73 5.73 -11.08
N ASP A 3 23.91 4.51 -11.59
CA ASP A 3 22.83 3.53 -11.83
C ASP A 3 21.94 3.33 -10.58
N LEU A 4 22.52 3.43 -9.39
CA LEU A 4 21.81 3.36 -8.11
C LEU A 4 20.86 4.54 -7.87
N GLY A 5 21.27 5.75 -8.26
CA GLY A 5 20.44 6.95 -8.11
C GLY A 5 19.23 6.90 -9.03
N ASP A 6 19.42 6.39 -10.24
CA ASP A 6 18.35 6.25 -11.22
C ASP A 6 17.39 5.11 -10.85
N TRP A 7 17.91 3.97 -10.36
CA TRP A 7 17.10 2.91 -9.75
C TRP A 7 16.28 3.42 -8.56
N PHE A 8 16.88 4.13 -7.61
CA PHE A 8 16.15 4.65 -6.45
C PHE A 8 15.06 5.66 -6.86
N ARG A 9 15.31 6.45 -7.91
CA ARG A 9 14.31 7.38 -8.46
C ARG A 9 13.17 6.69 -9.18
N SER A 10 13.40 5.50 -9.75
CA SER A 10 12.37 4.67 -10.39
C SER A 10 11.33 4.13 -9.40
N ILE A 11 11.67 4.07 -8.12
CA ILE A 11 10.75 3.60 -7.08
C ILE A 11 9.61 4.63 -6.91
N PRO A 12 8.34 4.18 -6.86
CA PRO A 12 7.20 5.05 -6.60
C PRO A 12 7.38 5.89 -5.33
N LEU A 13 6.78 7.08 -5.31
CA LEU A 13 7.14 8.13 -4.36
C LEU A 13 6.98 7.70 -2.91
N ILE A 14 5.84 7.12 -2.54
CA ILE A 14 5.52 6.76 -1.16
C ILE A 14 6.32 5.52 -0.75
N THR A 15 6.34 4.51 -1.61
CA THR A 15 7.12 3.28 -1.44
C THR A 15 8.60 3.58 -1.24
N ARG A 16 9.14 4.54 -1.99
CA ARG A 16 10.55 4.95 -1.91
C ARG A 16 10.91 5.50 -0.54
N TYR A 17 10.11 6.41 0.00
CA TYR A 17 10.36 6.96 1.33
C TYR A 17 10.16 5.92 2.43
N TRP A 18 9.15 5.05 2.29
CA TRP A 18 8.93 3.97 3.24
C TRP A 18 10.12 3.00 3.26
N PHE A 19 10.52 2.51 2.09
CA PHE A 19 11.66 1.60 1.93
C PHE A 19 12.97 2.22 2.43
N ALA A 20 13.24 3.50 2.10
CA ALA A 20 14.41 4.21 2.59
C ALA A 20 14.41 4.36 4.12
N GLY A 21 13.26 4.68 4.72
CA GLY A 21 13.11 4.75 6.18
C GLY A 21 13.37 3.41 6.85
N SER A 22 12.84 2.33 6.27
CA SER A 22 13.05 0.96 6.75
C SER A 22 14.49 0.47 6.63
N ILE A 23 15.35 1.15 5.86
CA ILE A 23 16.81 0.89 5.82
C ILE A 23 17.57 1.83 6.76
N ALA A 24 17.23 3.12 6.74
CA ALA A 24 17.94 4.14 7.50
C ALA A 24 17.82 3.93 9.01
N VAL A 25 16.61 3.62 9.52
CA VAL A 25 16.36 3.51 10.96
C VAL A 25 17.09 2.30 11.59
N PRO A 26 17.05 1.08 11.01
CA PRO A 26 17.84 -0.03 11.52
C PRO A 26 19.36 0.22 11.45
N LEU A 27 19.83 0.93 10.41
CA LEU A 27 21.24 1.27 10.25
C LEU A 27 21.70 2.26 11.33
N VAL A 28 20.91 3.29 11.61
CA VAL A 28 21.16 4.23 12.73
C VAL A 28 21.21 3.49 14.07
N GLY A 29 20.29 2.55 14.30
CA GLY A 29 20.29 1.70 15.50
C GLY A 29 21.52 0.79 15.59
N LYS A 30 21.99 0.24 14.46
CA LYS A 30 23.21 -0.57 14.39
C LYS A 30 24.50 0.21 14.62
N LEU A 31 24.55 1.47 14.19
CA LEU A 31 25.69 2.37 14.42
C LEU A 31 25.78 2.85 15.88
N GLY A 32 24.80 2.52 16.73
CA GLY A 32 24.78 2.92 18.14
C GLY A 32 24.47 4.40 18.35
N LEU A 33 24.04 5.12 17.31
CA LEU A 33 23.67 6.54 17.41
C LEU A 33 22.42 6.75 18.28
N VAL A 34 21.53 5.76 18.31
CA VAL A 34 20.32 5.77 19.13
C VAL A 34 20.18 4.41 19.82
N SER A 35 19.87 4.43 21.12
CA SER A 35 19.62 3.19 21.87
C SER A 35 18.45 2.41 21.24
N PRO A 36 18.63 1.12 20.87
CA PRO A 36 17.57 0.28 20.31
C PRO A 36 16.31 0.22 21.17
N VAL A 37 16.45 0.41 22.49
CA VAL A 37 15.32 0.44 23.45
C VAL A 37 14.36 1.61 23.19
N ASN A 38 14.86 2.71 22.62
CA ASN A 38 14.03 3.86 22.27
C ASN A 38 13.25 3.67 20.96
N LEU A 39 13.64 2.68 20.15
CA LEU A 39 13.01 2.38 18.87
C LEU A 39 11.86 1.38 19.01
N PHE A 40 11.81 0.64 20.12
CA PHE A 40 10.70 -0.24 20.43
C PHE A 40 9.46 0.52 20.91
N LEU A 41 8.30 -0.01 20.53
CA LEU A 41 7.03 0.39 21.12
C LEU A 41 6.94 -0.17 22.54
N TRP A 42 6.79 0.71 23.52
CA TRP A 42 6.53 0.37 24.91
C TRP A 42 5.19 1.01 25.28
N PRO A 43 4.12 0.21 25.52
CA PRO A 43 2.79 0.75 25.80
C PRO A 43 2.78 1.73 26.98
N ASP A 44 3.50 1.41 28.06
CA ASP A 44 3.63 2.29 29.21
C ASP A 44 4.28 3.64 28.88
N ALA A 45 5.35 3.63 28.08
CA ALA A 45 6.03 4.86 27.68
C ALA A 45 5.21 5.69 26.69
N PHE A 46 4.37 5.04 25.88
CA PHE A 46 3.48 5.72 24.97
C PHE A 46 2.30 6.38 25.70
N ILE A 47 1.62 5.63 26.57
CA ILE A 47 0.38 6.06 27.24
C ILE A 47 0.70 6.99 28.42
N HIS A 48 1.67 6.63 29.28
CA HIS A 48 1.94 7.38 30.50
C HIS A 48 2.98 8.50 30.33
N ARG A 49 3.85 8.41 29.31
CA ARG A 49 4.92 9.42 29.06
C ARG A 49 4.78 10.17 27.73
N PHE A 50 3.66 10.00 27.02
CA PHE A 50 3.34 10.71 25.76
C PHE A 50 4.47 10.69 24.71
N GLN A 51 5.18 9.57 24.57
CA GLN A 51 6.28 9.45 23.60
C GLN A 51 5.75 9.12 22.20
N ILE A 52 5.17 10.12 21.52
CA ILE A 52 4.45 9.99 20.24
C ILE A 52 5.35 9.52 19.08
N TRP A 53 6.67 9.68 19.19
CA TRP A 53 7.61 9.21 18.17
C TRP A 53 7.81 7.69 18.16
N ARG A 54 7.49 6.99 19.26
CA ARG A 54 7.76 5.54 19.40
C ARG A 54 7.05 4.65 18.39
N PRO A 55 5.74 4.83 18.13
CA PRO A 55 5.06 4.02 17.12
C PRO A 55 5.64 4.24 15.72
N ILE A 56 6.08 5.47 15.42
CA ILE A 56 6.74 5.78 14.14
C ILE A 56 8.05 5.03 14.05
N THR A 57 8.93 5.16 15.06
CA THR A 57 10.23 4.46 15.06
C THR A 57 10.06 2.93 15.04
N ALA A 58 9.07 2.39 15.75
CA ALA A 58 8.79 0.94 15.80
C ALA A 58 8.26 0.37 14.46
N THR A 59 7.70 1.22 13.60
CA THR A 59 7.29 0.83 12.24
C THR A 59 8.46 0.76 11.27
N PHE A 60 9.43 1.66 11.39
CA PHE A 60 10.61 1.69 10.51
C PHE A 60 11.78 0.85 11.05
N PHE A 61 11.78 0.50 12.34
CA PHE A 61 12.85 -0.26 12.97
C PHE A 61 12.64 -1.77 12.84
N PHE A 62 13.76 -2.46 12.60
CA PHE A 62 13.85 -3.91 12.68
C PHE A 62 15.18 -4.29 13.33
N PRO A 63 15.19 -5.21 14.32
CA PRO A 63 16.42 -5.62 14.98
C PRO A 63 17.25 -6.48 14.03
N VAL A 64 18.29 -5.90 13.44
CA VAL A 64 19.22 -6.62 12.57
C VAL A 64 20.28 -7.31 13.43
N GLY A 65 20.36 -8.63 13.37
CA GLY A 65 21.34 -9.46 14.08
C GLY A 65 21.76 -10.67 13.25
N PRO A 66 22.74 -11.47 13.73
CA PRO A 66 23.28 -12.62 12.99
C PRO A 66 22.22 -13.65 12.58
N GLY A 67 21.13 -13.80 13.35
CA GLY A 67 20.02 -14.70 13.03
C GLY A 67 18.80 -14.04 12.35
N THR A 68 18.65 -12.72 12.41
CA THR A 68 17.45 -12.02 11.92
C THR A 68 17.66 -11.26 10.60
N GLY A 69 18.92 -11.16 10.13
CA GLY A 69 19.26 -10.44 8.90
C GLY A 69 18.58 -10.99 7.66
N PHE A 70 18.42 -12.31 7.55
CA PHE A 70 17.69 -12.92 6.44
C PHE A 70 16.21 -12.51 6.44
N LEU A 71 15.52 -12.68 7.57
CA LEU A 71 14.12 -12.28 7.74
C LEU A 71 13.92 -10.79 7.45
N TYR A 72 14.85 -9.95 7.85
CA TYR A 72 14.85 -8.51 7.52
C TYR A 72 14.87 -8.26 6.02
N LEU A 73 15.82 -8.87 5.29
CA LEU A 73 15.95 -8.69 3.84
C LEU A 73 14.72 -9.19 3.08
N VAL A 74 14.16 -10.33 3.51
CA VAL A 74 12.93 -10.87 2.93
C VAL A 74 11.75 -9.92 3.13
N ASN A 75 11.60 -9.38 4.33
CA ASN A 75 10.55 -8.38 4.61
C ASN A 75 10.77 -7.08 3.83
N LEU A 76 12.01 -6.60 3.68
CA LEU A 76 12.33 -5.46 2.82
C LEU A 76 11.98 -5.72 1.35
N TYR A 77 12.25 -6.92 0.85
CA TYR A 77 11.86 -7.33 -0.50
C TYR A 77 10.33 -7.32 -0.65
N PHE A 78 9.59 -7.87 0.31
CA PHE A 78 8.12 -7.84 0.29
C PHE A 78 7.56 -6.42 0.36
N LEU A 79 8.15 -5.56 1.20
CA LEU A 79 7.83 -4.14 1.22
C LEU A 79 8.00 -3.56 -0.17
N TYR A 80 9.21 -3.60 -0.73
CA TYR A 80 9.50 -3.04 -2.05
C TYR A 80 8.55 -3.58 -3.13
N GLN A 81 8.38 -4.90 -3.20
CA GLN A 81 7.63 -5.57 -4.26
C GLN A 81 6.13 -5.27 -4.20
N TYR A 82 5.49 -5.46 -3.05
CA TYR A 82 4.03 -5.35 -2.94
C TYR A 82 3.58 -3.91 -2.74
N SER A 83 4.37 -3.09 -2.04
CA SER A 83 4.14 -1.63 -1.95
C SER A 83 4.18 -1.00 -3.33
N SER A 84 5.24 -1.28 -4.12
CA SER A 84 5.36 -0.71 -5.47
C SER A 84 4.20 -1.15 -6.36
N ARG A 85 3.82 -2.43 -6.34
CA ARG A 85 2.69 -2.96 -7.13
C ARG A 85 1.34 -2.37 -6.73
N LEU A 86 1.15 -1.99 -5.47
CA LEU A 86 -0.07 -1.30 -5.05
C LEU A 86 -0.05 0.16 -5.50
N GLU A 87 1.05 0.87 -5.30
CA GLU A 87 1.18 2.29 -5.65
C GLU A 87 1.09 2.53 -7.16
N THR A 88 1.66 1.64 -7.99
CA THR A 88 1.61 1.74 -9.47
C THR A 88 0.48 0.94 -10.12
N GLY A 89 -0.22 0.10 -9.36
CA GLY A 89 -1.32 -0.71 -9.86
C GLY A 89 -2.66 -0.17 -9.37
N ALA A 90 -3.08 -0.62 -8.19
CA ALA A 90 -4.39 -0.31 -7.64
C ALA A 90 -4.60 1.19 -7.35
N PHE A 91 -3.54 1.90 -6.97
CA PHE A 91 -3.58 3.31 -6.60
C PHE A 91 -2.86 4.23 -7.60
N ASP A 92 -2.70 3.77 -8.84
CA ASP A 92 -2.02 4.55 -9.86
C ASP A 92 -2.73 5.90 -10.08
N GLY A 93 -1.93 6.97 -10.17
CA GLY A 93 -2.43 8.35 -10.23
C GLY A 93 -3.14 8.87 -8.98
N ARG A 94 -3.29 8.07 -7.92
CA ARG A 94 -3.99 8.42 -6.66
C ARG A 94 -3.12 8.22 -5.42
N PRO A 95 -1.99 8.94 -5.30
CA PRO A 95 -1.07 8.78 -4.18
C PRO A 95 -1.71 9.07 -2.81
N ALA A 96 -2.70 9.97 -2.75
CA ALA A 96 -3.42 10.26 -1.52
C ALA A 96 -4.21 9.05 -0.99
N ASP A 97 -4.83 8.26 -1.88
CA ASP A 97 -5.60 7.06 -1.50
C ASP A 97 -4.66 5.96 -0.99
N TYR A 98 -3.49 5.82 -1.61
CA TYR A 98 -2.46 4.90 -1.15
C TYR A 98 -1.90 5.30 0.23
N MET A 99 -1.58 6.58 0.42
CA MET A 99 -1.15 7.11 1.71
C MET A 99 -2.22 6.91 2.79
N PHE A 100 -3.49 7.12 2.45
CA PHE A 100 -4.59 6.89 3.37
C PHE A 100 -4.70 5.42 3.79
N MET A 101 -4.58 4.47 2.86
CA MET A 101 -4.52 3.05 3.19
C MET A 101 -3.38 2.74 4.17
N LEU A 102 -2.17 3.25 3.89
CA LEU A 102 -1.01 3.04 4.76
C LEU A 102 -1.26 3.62 6.16
N LEU A 103 -1.80 4.84 6.25
CA LEU A 103 -2.12 5.48 7.53
C LEU A 103 -3.21 4.73 8.29
N PHE A 104 -4.26 4.29 7.61
CA PHE A 104 -5.33 3.50 8.22
C PHE A 104 -4.77 2.19 8.80
N ASN A 105 -4.04 1.43 7.99
CA ASN A 105 -3.42 0.18 8.43
C ASN A 105 -2.44 0.43 9.59
N TRP A 106 -1.63 1.47 9.49
CA TRP A 106 -0.67 1.85 10.53
C TRP A 106 -1.38 2.19 11.84
N ILE A 107 -2.43 3.02 11.83
CA ILE A 107 -3.20 3.36 13.04
C ILE A 107 -3.81 2.10 13.68
N CYS A 108 -4.44 1.22 12.88
CA CYS A 108 -4.98 -0.04 13.37
C CYS A 108 -3.89 -0.93 13.99
N ILE A 109 -2.71 -1.03 13.37
CA ILE A 109 -1.58 -1.80 13.88
C ILE A 109 -1.01 -1.18 15.16
N VAL A 110 -0.94 0.14 15.27
CA VAL A 110 -0.51 0.82 16.50
C VAL A 110 -1.48 0.51 17.63
N ILE A 111 -2.79 0.60 17.40
CA ILE A 111 -3.81 0.27 18.40
C ILE A 111 -3.65 -1.18 18.85
N THR A 112 -3.58 -2.13 17.92
CA THR A 112 -3.40 -3.55 18.25
C THR A 112 -2.06 -3.80 18.94
N GLY A 113 -1.00 -3.10 18.54
CA GLY A 113 0.32 -3.21 19.16
C GLY A 113 0.35 -2.72 20.60
N LEU A 114 -0.41 -1.68 20.92
CA LEU A 114 -0.58 -1.21 22.31
C LEU A 114 -1.40 -2.19 23.15
N LEU A 115 -2.41 -2.84 22.58
CA LEU A 115 -3.26 -3.80 23.28
C LEU A 115 -2.57 -5.15 23.51
N MET A 116 -1.70 -5.58 22.60
CA MET A 116 -1.05 -6.90 22.62
C MET A 116 0.44 -6.83 23.01
N ASP A 117 0.91 -5.68 23.50
CA ASP A 117 2.30 -5.43 23.89
C ASP A 117 3.34 -5.79 22.80
N MET A 118 3.04 -5.46 21.55
CA MET A 118 3.93 -5.71 20.42
C MET A 118 5.01 -4.63 20.33
N GLN A 119 6.27 -5.05 20.32
CA GLN A 119 7.41 -4.13 20.28
C GLN A 119 7.76 -3.62 18.87
N LEU A 120 7.39 -4.37 17.83
CA LEU A 120 7.79 -4.13 16.44
C LEU A 120 6.58 -4.11 15.50
N LEU A 121 6.45 -3.04 14.71
CA LEU A 121 5.30 -2.82 13.83
C LEU A 121 5.63 -2.92 12.33
N MET A 122 6.89 -3.15 11.97
CA MET A 122 7.32 -3.24 10.57
C MET A 122 6.68 -4.43 9.84
N ILE A 123 6.82 -5.65 10.40
CA ILE A 123 6.24 -6.88 9.83
C ILE A 123 4.73 -6.77 9.65
N PRO A 124 3.92 -6.43 10.67
CA PRO A 124 2.47 -6.36 10.50
C PRO A 124 2.06 -5.34 9.43
N LEU A 125 2.77 -4.21 9.30
CA LEU A 125 2.46 -3.23 8.26
C LEU A 125 2.73 -3.78 6.86
N ILE A 126 3.89 -4.41 6.65
CA ILE A 126 4.24 -5.03 5.36
C ILE A 126 3.22 -6.12 5.01
N MET A 127 2.86 -6.96 5.98
CA MET A 127 1.86 -8.02 5.76
C MET A 127 0.48 -7.46 5.46
N SER A 128 0.07 -6.35 6.07
CA SER A 128 -1.21 -5.70 5.75
C SER A 128 -1.27 -5.21 4.30
N VAL A 129 -0.18 -4.62 3.81
CA VAL A 129 -0.05 -4.12 2.42
C VAL A 129 -0.04 -5.29 1.44
N LEU A 130 0.74 -6.32 1.73
CA LEU A 130 0.79 -7.55 0.95
C LEU A 130 -0.59 -8.21 0.88
N TYR A 131 -1.29 -8.29 2.00
CA TYR A 131 -2.64 -8.84 2.07
C TYR A 131 -3.61 -8.06 1.19
N VAL A 132 -3.64 -6.73 1.28
CA VAL A 132 -4.50 -5.90 0.42
C VAL A 132 -4.18 -6.14 -1.06
N TRP A 133 -2.90 -6.19 -1.44
CA TRP A 133 -2.49 -6.51 -2.80
C TRP A 133 -3.01 -7.89 -3.26
N ALA A 134 -2.84 -8.90 -2.42
CA ALA A 134 -3.29 -10.27 -2.67
C ALA A 134 -4.81 -10.36 -2.85
N GLN A 135 -5.58 -9.59 -2.09
CA GLN A 135 -7.04 -9.58 -2.20
C GLN A 135 -7.56 -8.76 -3.39
N LEU A 136 -6.82 -7.75 -3.85
CA LEU A 136 -7.15 -7.03 -5.08
C LEU A 136 -6.82 -7.84 -6.33
N ASN A 137 -5.81 -8.72 -6.25
CA ASN A 137 -5.32 -9.51 -7.38
C ASN A 137 -5.58 -11.01 -7.18
N ARG A 138 -6.73 -11.40 -6.59
CA ARG A 138 -7.01 -12.77 -6.14
C ARG A 138 -6.70 -13.86 -7.15
N ASP A 139 -7.04 -13.65 -8.42
CA ASP A 139 -6.87 -14.64 -9.49
C ASP A 139 -5.52 -14.59 -10.20
N MET A 140 -4.69 -13.59 -9.88
CA MET A 140 -3.33 -13.50 -10.44
C MET A 140 -2.49 -14.66 -9.90
N ILE A 141 -1.82 -15.37 -10.80
CA ILE A 141 -0.86 -16.42 -10.43
C ILE A 141 0.47 -15.74 -10.10
N VAL A 142 0.93 -15.94 -8.87
CA VAL A 142 2.24 -15.48 -8.41
C VAL A 142 3.21 -16.64 -8.34
N SER A 143 4.44 -16.40 -8.77
CA SER A 143 5.56 -17.29 -8.51
C SER A 143 6.16 -16.93 -7.15
N PHE A 144 6.27 -17.91 -6.28
CA PHE A 144 6.95 -17.82 -5.00
C PHE A 144 8.26 -18.63 -5.06
N TRP A 145 8.96 -18.70 -3.93
CA TRP A 145 10.27 -19.32 -3.85
C TRP A 145 10.25 -20.77 -4.34
N PHE A 146 11.38 -21.21 -4.88
CA PHE A 146 11.55 -22.54 -5.49
C PHE A 146 10.66 -22.80 -6.71
N GLY A 147 10.19 -21.75 -7.39
CA GLY A 147 9.38 -21.86 -8.61
C GLY A 147 7.94 -22.32 -8.37
N THR A 148 7.50 -22.39 -7.13
CA THR A 148 6.12 -22.70 -6.77
C THR A 148 5.17 -21.61 -7.29
N ARG A 149 4.04 -22.00 -7.87
CA ARG A 149 3.06 -21.07 -8.44
C ARG A 149 1.70 -21.30 -7.79
N PHE A 150 1.09 -20.23 -7.32
CA PHE A 150 -0.25 -20.27 -6.72
C PHE A 150 -0.98 -18.94 -6.92
N LYS A 151 -2.28 -18.93 -6.66
CA LYS A 151 -3.09 -17.71 -6.74
C LYS A 151 -2.70 -16.71 -5.64
N ALA A 152 -2.66 -15.42 -5.96
CA ALA A 152 -2.23 -14.38 -5.04
C ALA A 152 -3.01 -14.39 -3.71
N CYS A 153 -4.27 -14.83 -3.71
CA CYS A 153 -5.08 -14.97 -2.49
C CYS A 153 -4.44 -15.89 -1.41
N TYR A 154 -3.61 -16.85 -1.81
CA TYR A 154 -2.91 -17.77 -0.90
C TYR A 154 -1.58 -17.21 -0.39
N LEU A 155 -1.05 -16.17 -1.02
CA LEU A 155 0.26 -15.61 -0.71
C LEU A 155 0.47 -15.24 0.76
N PRO A 156 -0.46 -14.55 1.46
CA PRO A 156 -0.25 -14.19 2.86
C PRO A 156 -0.16 -15.44 3.77
N TRP A 157 -0.85 -16.52 3.40
CA TRP A 157 -0.86 -17.77 4.16
C TRP A 157 0.39 -18.61 3.90
N VAL A 158 0.87 -18.63 2.65
CA VAL A 158 2.14 -19.29 2.29
C VAL A 158 3.31 -18.63 3.01
N ILE A 159 3.33 -17.30 3.05
CA ILE A 159 4.37 -16.54 3.75
C ILE A 159 4.34 -16.81 5.25
N LEU A 160 3.16 -16.86 5.85
CA LEU A 160 2.99 -17.23 7.26
C LEU A 160 3.57 -18.62 7.56
N GLY A 161 3.24 -19.62 6.73
CA GLY A 161 3.80 -20.97 6.89
C GLY A 161 5.32 -21.00 6.72
N PHE A 162 5.85 -20.21 5.78
CA PHE A 162 7.28 -20.10 5.54
C PHE A 162 8.03 -19.44 6.71
N ASN A 163 7.50 -18.33 7.23
CA ASN A 163 8.08 -17.65 8.38
C ASN A 163 8.03 -18.50 9.65
N TYR A 164 6.97 -19.30 9.84
CA TYR A 164 6.93 -20.27 10.94
C TYR A 164 8.12 -21.24 10.90
N ILE A 165 8.49 -21.73 9.71
CA ILE A 165 9.62 -22.66 9.53
C ILE A 165 10.97 -21.98 9.83
N ILE A 166 11.13 -20.70 9.49
CA ILE A 166 12.38 -19.95 9.71
C ILE A 166 12.50 -19.41 11.16
N GLY A 167 11.46 -19.56 11.98
CA GLY A 167 11.42 -19.01 13.33
C GLY A 167 11.07 -17.52 13.37
N GLY A 168 10.34 -17.02 12.36
CA GLY A 168 9.73 -15.70 12.34
C GLY A 168 8.50 -15.60 13.26
N SER A 169 8.04 -14.36 13.51
CA SER A 169 6.87 -14.12 14.35
C SER A 169 5.57 -14.24 13.56
N VAL A 170 4.90 -15.39 13.71
CA VAL A 170 3.59 -15.67 13.10
C VAL A 170 2.50 -14.71 13.59
N ILE A 171 2.57 -14.29 14.85
CA ILE A 171 1.56 -13.39 15.45
C ILE A 171 1.54 -12.04 14.74
N ASN A 172 2.73 -11.47 14.46
CA ASN A 172 2.86 -10.21 13.75
C ASN A 172 2.25 -10.29 12.34
N GLU A 173 2.40 -11.43 11.67
CA GLU A 173 1.86 -11.63 10.32
C GLU A 173 0.36 -11.83 10.32
N LEU A 174 -0.18 -12.57 11.29
CA LEU A 174 -1.62 -12.72 11.49
C LEU A 174 -2.29 -11.38 11.75
N ILE A 175 -1.70 -10.53 12.59
CA ILE A 175 -2.22 -9.19 12.87
C ILE A 175 -2.17 -8.32 11.61
N GLY A 176 -1.07 -8.37 10.86
CA GLY A 176 -0.99 -7.69 9.56
C GLY A 176 -2.08 -8.15 8.58
N ASN A 177 -2.30 -9.45 8.47
CA ASN A 177 -3.35 -10.03 7.63
C ASN A 177 -4.76 -9.60 8.09
N LEU A 178 -5.01 -9.58 9.40
CA LEU A 178 -6.28 -9.15 9.98
C LEU A 178 -6.55 -7.66 9.68
N VAL A 179 -5.55 -6.79 9.89
CA VAL A 179 -5.68 -5.36 9.60
C VAL A 179 -5.84 -5.10 8.10
N GLY A 180 -5.08 -5.80 7.26
CA GLY A 180 -5.25 -5.74 5.81
C GLY A 180 -6.65 -6.19 5.37
N HIS A 181 -7.21 -7.22 6.02
CA HIS A 181 -8.58 -7.66 5.78
C HIS A 181 -9.60 -6.63 6.24
N LEU A 182 -9.40 -5.98 7.39
CA LEU A 182 -10.25 -4.93 7.90
C LEU A 182 -10.34 -3.77 6.89
N TYR A 183 -9.19 -3.29 6.39
CA TYR A 183 -9.18 -2.26 5.34
C TYR A 183 -9.89 -2.73 4.08
N PHE A 184 -9.55 -3.93 3.59
CA PHE A 184 -10.15 -4.47 2.38
C PHE A 184 -11.68 -4.61 2.51
N PHE A 185 -12.14 -5.07 3.67
CA PHE A 185 -13.56 -5.24 3.97
C PHE A 185 -14.28 -3.89 3.97
N LEU A 186 -13.77 -2.91 4.72
CA LEU A 186 -14.41 -1.60 4.86
C LEU A 186 -14.38 -0.78 3.57
N MET A 187 -13.30 -0.89 2.79
CA MET A 187 -13.10 -0.09 1.57
C MET A 187 -13.75 -0.71 0.34
N PHE A 188 -13.70 -2.03 0.17
CA PHE A 188 -14.13 -2.69 -1.07
C PHE A 188 -15.36 -3.56 -0.89
N LYS A 189 -15.38 -4.43 0.13
CA LYS A 189 -16.45 -5.44 0.28
C LYS A 189 -17.74 -4.85 0.81
N TYR A 190 -17.65 -4.03 1.86
CA TYR A 190 -18.79 -3.40 2.50
C TYR A 190 -19.65 -2.55 1.54
N PRO A 191 -19.08 -1.61 0.75
CA PRO A 191 -19.90 -0.84 -0.19
C PRO A 191 -20.49 -1.70 -1.32
N MET A 192 -19.81 -2.78 -1.72
CA MET A 192 -20.26 -3.67 -2.80
C MET A 192 -21.43 -4.58 -2.36
N ASP A 193 -21.38 -5.12 -1.14
CA ASP A 193 -22.38 -6.10 -0.66
C ASP A 193 -23.59 -5.45 0.01
N LEU A 194 -23.43 -4.27 0.64
CA LEU A 194 -24.46 -3.67 1.50
C LEU A 194 -25.03 -2.34 0.97
N GLY A 195 -24.58 -1.87 -0.20
CA GLY A 195 -25.09 -0.64 -0.85
C GLY A 195 -24.97 0.63 0.02
N GLY A 196 -24.13 0.58 1.06
CA GLY A 196 -23.99 1.63 2.06
C GLY A 196 -23.08 2.79 1.63
N ARG A 197 -23.14 3.90 2.38
CA ARG A 197 -22.16 5.00 2.25
C ARG A 197 -20.74 4.47 2.47
N ASN A 198 -19.77 4.97 1.70
CA ASN A 198 -18.35 4.68 1.91
C ASN A 198 -17.93 5.10 3.33
N PHE A 199 -17.69 4.14 4.22
CA PHE A 199 -17.20 4.43 5.57
C PHE A 199 -15.79 5.02 5.57
N LEU A 200 -14.96 4.61 4.63
CA LEU A 200 -13.61 5.09 4.45
C LEU A 200 -13.59 6.02 3.24
N SER A 201 -13.31 7.30 3.51
CA SER A 201 -13.09 8.31 2.48
C SER A 201 -11.76 9.00 2.76
N THR A 202 -10.91 9.09 1.75
CA THR A 202 -9.62 9.78 1.85
C THR A 202 -9.88 11.23 2.27
N PRO A 203 -9.30 11.69 3.40
CA PRO A 203 -9.54 13.04 3.88
C PRO A 203 -8.96 14.08 2.93
N GLN A 204 -9.66 15.20 2.78
CA GLN A 204 -9.33 16.24 1.79
C GLN A 204 -7.92 16.85 1.96
N PHE A 205 -7.37 16.84 3.17
CA PHE A 205 -6.01 17.33 3.40
C PHE A 205 -4.94 16.47 2.68
N LEU A 206 -5.18 15.16 2.53
CA LEU A 206 -4.24 14.29 1.82
C LEU A 206 -4.22 14.61 0.33
N TYR A 207 -5.36 14.94 -0.27
CA TYR A 207 -5.40 15.41 -1.67
C TYR A 207 -4.73 16.77 -1.87
N ARG A 208 -4.71 17.63 -0.84
CA ARG A 208 -3.97 18.90 -0.89
C ARG A 208 -2.46 18.68 -0.87
N TRP A 209 -1.99 17.69 -0.10
CA TRP A 209 -0.56 17.39 0.02
C TRP A 209 -0.04 16.50 -1.11
N LEU A 210 -0.84 15.50 -1.50
CA LEU A 210 -0.58 14.54 -2.57
C LEU A 210 -1.70 14.65 -3.61
N PRO A 211 -1.67 15.68 -4.47
CA PRO A 211 -2.69 15.85 -5.49
C PRO A 211 -2.75 14.63 -6.39
N ASN A 212 -3.98 14.21 -6.71
CA ASN A 212 -4.19 13.15 -7.68
C ASN A 212 -3.55 13.58 -9.00
N ARG A 213 -2.61 12.75 -9.47
CA ARG A 213 -2.04 12.90 -10.79
C ARG A 213 -3.12 12.43 -11.76
N ARG A 214 -4.03 13.35 -12.11
CA ARG A 214 -4.89 13.18 -13.29
C ARG A 214 -3.96 12.80 -14.44
N GLY A 215 -4.16 11.61 -15.00
CA GLY A 215 -3.30 10.96 -16.00
C GLY A 215 -2.42 11.94 -16.75
N GLY A 216 -1.14 11.96 -16.39
CA GLY A 216 -0.15 12.82 -17.02
C GLY A 216 0.03 12.39 -18.47
N VAL A 217 -0.35 13.29 -19.39
CA VAL A 217 -0.27 13.21 -20.85
C VAL A 217 -1.33 12.32 -21.51
N SER A 218 -2.58 12.80 -21.54
CA SER A 218 -3.32 12.71 -22.80
C SER A 218 -2.52 13.52 -23.83
N GLY A 219 -1.85 12.83 -24.74
CA GLY A 219 -1.36 13.45 -25.96
C GLY A 219 -2.49 14.27 -26.57
N PHE A 220 -2.14 15.42 -27.16
CA PHE A 220 -3.06 16.34 -27.81
C PHE A 220 -4.12 15.54 -28.61
N GLY A 221 -5.37 15.53 -28.16
CA GLY A 221 -6.49 14.88 -28.86
C GLY A 221 -6.95 13.48 -28.40
N VAL A 222 -6.41 12.88 -27.33
CA VAL A 222 -6.94 11.59 -26.84
C VAL A 222 -7.85 11.78 -25.61
N PRO A 223 -9.17 11.52 -25.70
CA PRO A 223 -10.07 11.64 -24.57
C PRO A 223 -9.75 10.58 -23.49
N PRO A 224 -9.94 10.92 -22.20
CA PRO A 224 -9.55 10.08 -21.08
C PRO A 224 -10.32 8.74 -21.05
N ALA A 225 -9.72 7.69 -20.47
CA ALA A 225 -10.33 6.35 -20.38
C ALA A 225 -11.67 6.31 -19.62
N SER A 226 -11.90 7.26 -18.71
CA SER A 226 -13.20 7.47 -18.06
C SER A 226 -14.28 7.93 -19.04
N MET A 227 -13.88 8.66 -20.09
CA MET A 227 -14.75 9.10 -21.17
C MET A 227 -14.92 8.01 -22.24
N ARG A 228 -13.99 7.04 -22.34
CA ARG A 228 -14.11 5.88 -23.24
C ARG A 228 -15.22 4.92 -22.81
N ARG A 229 -15.37 4.68 -21.49
CA ARG A 229 -16.53 3.93 -20.96
C ARG A 229 -17.85 4.67 -21.16
N ALA A 230 -17.88 6.00 -20.98
CA ALA A 230 -19.07 6.80 -21.25
C ALA A 230 -19.41 6.90 -22.76
N ALA A 231 -18.41 6.81 -23.63
CA ALA A 231 -18.58 6.83 -25.08
C ALA A 231 -18.99 5.47 -25.67
N GLU A 232 -18.59 4.35 -25.05
CA GLU A 232 -19.06 3.00 -25.42
C GLU A 232 -20.52 2.78 -25.00
N ASP A 233 -20.95 3.29 -23.84
CA ASP A 233 -22.36 3.25 -23.42
C ASP A 233 -23.29 4.19 -24.23
N GLN A 234 -22.73 5.13 -25.01
CA GLN A 234 -23.50 6.02 -25.89
C GLN A 234 -23.63 5.54 -27.35
N GLN A 235 -23.05 4.40 -27.72
CA GLN A 235 -23.27 3.80 -29.06
C GLN A 235 -24.62 3.08 -29.20
N GLY A 236 -25.52 3.19 -28.22
CA GLY A 236 -26.83 2.54 -28.21
C GLY A 236 -28.05 3.43 -28.45
N GLY A 237 -27.95 4.73 -28.76
CA GLY A 237 -29.16 5.56 -28.79
C GLY A 237 -29.09 6.88 -29.55
N GLY A 238 -29.95 7.00 -30.58
CA GLY A 238 -30.60 8.27 -30.93
C GLY A 238 -29.83 9.22 -31.84
N ARG A 239 -29.75 8.90 -33.13
CA ARG A 239 -29.28 9.80 -34.21
C ARG A 239 -30.26 10.96 -34.38
N HIS A 240 -30.08 12.07 -33.66
CA HIS A 240 -30.83 13.31 -33.90
C HIS A 240 -30.09 14.18 -34.93
N ASN A 241 -30.70 14.28 -36.11
CA ASN A 241 -30.24 15.08 -37.25
C ASN A 241 -30.68 16.55 -37.07
N TRP A 242 -29.85 17.36 -36.44
CA TRP A 242 -30.08 18.81 -36.35
C TRP A 242 -29.29 19.55 -37.43
N GLY A 243 -30.01 20.05 -38.43
CA GLY A 243 -29.54 21.10 -39.33
C GLY A 243 -29.10 20.66 -40.73
N GLN A 244 -30.06 20.49 -41.65
CA GLN A 244 -29.80 20.63 -43.08
C GLN A 244 -30.02 22.10 -43.47
N GLY A 245 -28.95 22.81 -43.81
CA GLY A 245 -29.03 24.15 -44.40
C GLY A 245 -29.34 24.05 -45.89
N PHE A 246 -30.40 24.72 -46.33
CA PHE A 246 -30.70 24.91 -47.76
C PHE A 246 -29.96 26.15 -48.30
N ARG A 247 -29.30 26.02 -49.45
CA ARG A 247 -28.80 27.17 -50.23
C ARG A 247 -29.92 27.67 -51.14
N LEU A 248 -30.26 28.95 -51.03
CA LEU A 248 -31.15 29.66 -51.95
C LEU A 248 -30.29 30.35 -53.01
N GLY A 249 -30.50 29.98 -54.27
CA GLY A 249 -29.90 30.64 -55.43
C GLY A 249 -29.34 29.66 -56.44
N ASP A 250 -30.21 29.13 -57.30
CA ASP A 250 -29.88 28.76 -58.68
C ASP A 250 -31.21 28.74 -59.46
N GLN A 251 -31.49 29.87 -60.12
CA GLN A 251 -32.32 29.97 -61.32
C GLN A 251 -31.54 30.81 -62.33
#